data_AF-A0A7X1RI18-F1
#
_entry.id   AF-A0A7X1RI18-F1
#
_cell.length_a   1.000
_cell.length_b   1.000
_cell.length_c   1.000
_cell.angle_alpha   90.00
_cell.angle_beta   90.00
_cell.angle_gamma   90.00
#
_symmetry.space_group_name_H-M   'P 1'
#
loop_
_entity.id
_entity.type
_entity.pdbx_description
1 polymer ?
#
loop_
_entity_poly.entity_id
_entity_poly.type
_entity_poly.pdbx_seq_one_letter_code
_entity_poly.pdbx_strand_id
1 'polypeptide(L)'
;MKITNYEIYKLKKSGLTNQQILQVLEYGENVDQELLLGDIADISGCRNPAVFMERYFQIDDAHLEKEFQKFPSFSILDDCYPWDLSEIYDAPVLLFYMGNLDLLKFPKVAVVGSRACSKQGAKSVEKVIQGLENELVIVSGLAKGIDTAAHMAALQNGGKTIAVIGTGLDVFYPKANKRLQDYIGNEHLVLSEYGPAEQPLKFHFPARNRIIAGLCRGVIVAEAKMRSGSLITCERAMEEGRDVFAIPGSILDGLSDGCHHLIQEGAKLVTSGQDVLAEFEF
;
A
#
# COMPACT_ATOMS: atom_id res chain seq x y z
N MET A 1 -14.38 -26.71 4.03
CA MET A 1 -13.41 -26.08 4.95
C MET A 1 -13.84 -24.64 5.15
N LYS A 2 -13.70 -24.09 6.36
CA LYS A 2 -13.95 -22.67 6.61
C LYS A 2 -12.71 -21.88 6.18
N ILE A 3 -12.87 -20.88 5.32
CA ILE A 3 -11.74 -20.03 4.88
C ILE A 3 -11.47 -18.99 5.98
N THR A 4 -10.37 -19.18 6.70
CA THR A 4 -9.86 -18.24 7.73
C THR A 4 -8.69 -17.40 7.18
N ASN A 5 -8.18 -16.42 7.93
CA ASN A 5 -6.99 -15.66 7.53
C ASN A 5 -5.76 -16.56 7.28
N TYR A 6 -5.60 -17.63 8.07
CA TYR A 6 -4.56 -18.64 7.83
C TYR A 6 -4.78 -19.37 6.51
N GLU A 7 -6.03 -19.74 6.20
CA GLU A 7 -6.34 -20.40 4.93
C GLU A 7 -6.13 -19.47 3.73
N ILE A 8 -6.48 -18.18 3.82
CA ILE A 8 -6.16 -17.18 2.79
C ILE A 8 -4.65 -17.16 2.51
N TYR A 9 -3.83 -17.18 3.58
CA TYR A 9 -2.38 -17.26 3.44
C TYR A 9 -1.90 -18.57 2.81
N LYS A 10 -2.47 -19.71 3.22
CA LYS A 10 -2.16 -21.04 2.67
C LYS A 10 -2.53 -21.16 1.20
N LEU A 11 -3.65 -20.56 0.77
CA LEU A 11 -4.07 -20.46 -0.62
C LEU A 11 -3.05 -19.66 -1.46
N LYS A 12 -2.56 -18.52 -0.94
CA LYS A 12 -1.46 -17.77 -1.58
C LYS A 12 -0.21 -18.63 -1.72
N LYS A 13 0.18 -19.36 -0.67
CA LYS A 13 1.37 -20.24 -0.67
C LYS A 13 1.23 -21.45 -1.61
N SER A 14 0.00 -21.86 -1.87
CA SER A 14 -0.33 -22.91 -2.85
C SER A 14 -0.30 -22.39 -4.30
N GLY A 15 -0.18 -21.08 -4.48
CA GLY A 15 0.04 -20.43 -5.78
C GLY A 15 -1.18 -19.75 -6.38
N LEU A 16 -2.27 -19.56 -5.61
CA LEU A 16 -3.35 -18.67 -6.04
C LEU A 16 -2.91 -17.21 -5.95
N THR A 17 -3.27 -16.42 -6.95
CA THR A 17 -3.03 -14.97 -6.95
C THR A 17 -4.03 -14.23 -6.07
N ASN A 18 -3.77 -12.95 -5.79
CA ASN A 18 -4.69 -12.11 -5.03
C ASN A 18 -6.08 -12.04 -5.67
N GLN A 19 -6.15 -11.75 -6.98
CA GLN A 19 -7.39 -11.79 -7.78
C GLN A 19 -8.15 -13.11 -7.66
N GLN A 20 -7.45 -14.24 -7.74
CA GLN A 20 -8.09 -15.55 -7.69
C GLN A 20 -8.70 -15.83 -6.32
N ILE A 21 -8.07 -15.34 -5.25
CA ILE A 21 -8.61 -15.46 -3.90
C ILE A 21 -9.79 -14.51 -3.71
N LEU A 22 -9.75 -13.28 -4.24
CA LEU A 22 -10.91 -12.37 -4.23
C LEU A 22 -12.15 -13.05 -4.83
N GLN A 23 -12.01 -13.68 -5.99
CA GLN A 23 -13.11 -14.42 -6.65
C GLN A 23 -13.67 -15.54 -5.76
N VAL A 24 -12.80 -16.27 -5.07
CA VAL A 24 -13.21 -17.33 -4.13
C VAL A 24 -13.96 -16.75 -2.94
N LEU A 25 -13.47 -15.65 -2.36
CA LEU A 25 -14.07 -15.01 -1.19
C LEU A 25 -15.42 -14.36 -1.52
N GLU A 26 -15.54 -13.70 -2.69
CA GLU A 26 -16.80 -13.14 -3.19
C GLU A 26 -17.86 -14.24 -3.37
N TYR A 27 -17.50 -15.37 -3.96
CA TYR A 27 -18.42 -16.51 -4.07
C TYR A 27 -18.78 -17.08 -2.68
N GLY A 28 -17.78 -17.17 -1.80
CA GLY A 28 -17.91 -17.71 -0.44
C GLY A 28 -18.83 -16.90 0.47
N GLU A 29 -19.12 -15.64 0.16
CA GLU A 29 -19.92 -14.76 1.03
C GLU A 29 -21.32 -15.32 1.30
N ASN A 30 -21.95 -15.93 0.29
CA ASN A 30 -23.30 -16.50 0.40
C ASN A 30 -23.37 -17.83 1.18
N VAL A 31 -22.22 -18.42 1.52
CA VAL A 31 -22.10 -19.72 2.20
C VAL A 31 -21.22 -19.60 3.44
N ASP A 32 -21.17 -18.41 4.04
CA ASP A 32 -20.34 -18.11 5.22
C ASP A 32 -18.88 -18.56 5.05
N GLN A 33 -18.29 -18.41 3.86
CA GLN A 33 -16.92 -18.84 3.56
C GLN A 33 -16.65 -20.33 3.83
N GLU A 34 -17.68 -21.18 3.81
CA GLU A 34 -17.54 -22.64 3.87
C GLU A 34 -17.58 -23.25 2.46
N LEU A 35 -16.40 -23.59 1.94
CA LEU A 35 -16.23 -24.17 0.60
C LEU A 35 -15.39 -25.45 0.65
N LEU A 36 -15.63 -26.40 -0.26
CA LEU A 36 -14.73 -27.54 -0.44
C LEU A 36 -13.50 -27.11 -1.26
N LEU A 37 -12.36 -27.79 -1.07
CA LEU A 37 -11.14 -27.43 -1.79
C LEU A 37 -11.28 -27.57 -3.32
N GLY A 38 -12.10 -28.51 -3.78
CA GLY A 38 -12.44 -28.65 -5.20
C GLY A 38 -13.18 -27.42 -5.73
N ASP A 39 -14.18 -26.93 -5.00
CA ASP A 39 -14.92 -25.72 -5.37
C ASP A 39 -13.99 -24.51 -5.39
N ILE A 40 -13.10 -24.36 -4.39
CA ILE A 40 -12.09 -23.29 -4.37
C ILE A 40 -11.22 -23.34 -5.63
N ALA A 41 -10.76 -24.53 -6.03
CA ALA A 41 -9.92 -24.70 -7.21
C ALA A 41 -10.66 -24.29 -8.50
N ASP A 42 -11.94 -24.66 -8.62
CA ASP A 42 -12.78 -24.34 -9.77
C ASP A 42 -13.15 -22.85 -9.82
N ILE A 43 -13.62 -22.28 -8.72
CA ILE A 43 -14.04 -20.86 -8.61
C ILE A 43 -12.86 -19.93 -8.86
N SER A 44 -11.66 -20.28 -8.38
CA SER A 44 -10.45 -19.47 -8.56
C SER A 44 -10.04 -19.27 -10.02
N GLY A 45 -10.59 -20.06 -10.95
CA GLY A 45 -10.21 -20.02 -12.37
C GLY A 45 -8.72 -20.29 -12.61
N CYS A 46 -8.03 -20.97 -11.68
CA CYS A 46 -6.62 -21.26 -11.84
C CYS A 46 -6.38 -22.22 -13.02
N ARG A 47 -5.28 -22.02 -13.75
CA ARG A 47 -5.03 -22.78 -15.00
C ARG A 47 -4.97 -24.30 -14.78
N ASN A 48 -4.40 -24.73 -13.64
CA ASN A 48 -4.18 -26.14 -13.32
C ASN A 48 -4.71 -26.45 -11.91
N PRO A 49 -6.03 -26.70 -11.74
CA PRO A 49 -6.65 -26.99 -10.44
C PRO A 49 -5.99 -28.15 -9.68
N ALA A 50 -5.63 -29.22 -10.38
CA ALA A 50 -4.94 -30.38 -9.79
C ALA A 50 -3.58 -30.01 -9.18
N VAL A 51 -2.80 -29.14 -9.83
CA VAL A 51 -1.49 -28.71 -9.34
C VAL A 51 -1.63 -27.79 -8.12
N PHE A 52 -2.65 -26.92 -8.12
CA PHE A 52 -2.98 -26.12 -6.94
C PHE A 52 -3.33 -27.01 -5.74
N MET A 53 -4.23 -27.98 -5.92
CA MET A 53 -4.63 -28.89 -4.84
C MET A 53 -3.45 -29.75 -4.36
N GLU A 54 -2.62 -30.25 -5.27
CA GLU A 54 -1.40 -30.99 -4.92
C GLU A 54 -0.47 -30.14 -4.03
N ARG A 55 -0.21 -28.89 -4.41
CA ARG A 55 0.59 -27.96 -3.59
C ARG A 55 -0.05 -27.69 -2.24
N TYR A 56 -1.37 -27.52 -2.20
CA TYR A 56 -2.10 -27.29 -0.95
C TYR A 56 -1.94 -28.46 0.03
N PHE A 57 -2.01 -29.70 -0.45
CA PHE A 57 -1.80 -30.90 0.38
C PHE A 57 -0.35 -31.15 0.77
N GLN A 58 0.62 -30.63 0.00
CA GLN A 58 2.06 -30.76 0.30
C GLN A 58 2.57 -29.76 1.35
N ILE A 59 1.78 -28.76 1.71
CA ILE A 59 2.14 -27.77 2.73
C ILE A 59 2.25 -28.45 4.09
N ASP A 60 3.37 -28.24 4.78
CA ASP A 60 3.52 -28.54 6.20
C ASP A 60 2.80 -27.47 7.02
N ASP A 61 1.58 -27.79 7.48
CA ASP A 61 0.73 -26.88 8.24
C ASP A 61 1.43 -26.33 9.50
N ALA A 62 2.16 -27.16 10.23
CA ALA A 62 2.84 -26.74 11.46
C ALA A 62 3.96 -25.73 11.19
N HIS A 63 4.70 -25.92 10.09
CA HIS A 63 5.70 -24.96 9.64
C HIS A 63 5.07 -23.65 9.18
N LEU A 64 4.03 -23.73 8.35
CA LEU A 64 3.40 -22.55 7.76
C LEU A 64 2.62 -21.73 8.78
N GLU A 65 1.99 -22.36 9.77
CA GLU A 65 1.28 -21.67 10.85
C GLU A 65 2.25 -20.88 11.72
N LYS A 66 3.43 -21.45 12.02
CA LYS A 66 4.51 -20.73 12.71
C LYS A 66 5.02 -19.53 11.91
N GLU A 67 5.09 -19.65 10.58
CA GLU A 67 5.43 -18.53 9.70
C GLU A 67 4.35 -17.45 9.75
N PHE A 68 3.09 -17.83 9.57
CA PHE A 68 1.93 -16.92 9.56
C PHE A 68 1.78 -16.15 10.88
N GLN A 69 1.97 -16.82 12.01
CA GLN A 69 1.82 -16.22 13.35
C GLN A 69 3.00 -15.33 13.77
N LYS A 70 4.08 -15.24 12.98
CA LYS A 70 5.26 -14.42 13.31
C LYS A 70 4.91 -12.93 13.39
N PHE A 71 3.96 -12.48 12.57
CA PHE A 71 3.43 -11.12 12.58
C PHE A 71 1.90 -11.17 12.57
N PRO A 72 1.23 -10.24 13.26
CA PRO A 72 -0.22 -10.18 13.20
C PRO A 72 -0.69 -9.77 11.80
N SER A 73 -1.92 -10.15 11.45
CA SER A 73 -2.52 -9.86 10.15
C SER A 73 -4.02 -9.60 10.27
N PHE A 74 -4.57 -8.99 9.23
CA PHE A 74 -6.02 -8.86 8.99
C PHE A 74 -6.30 -9.09 7.50
N SER A 75 -7.50 -9.54 7.18
CA SER A 75 -7.97 -9.83 5.82
C SER A 75 -9.11 -8.93 5.40
N ILE A 76 -9.50 -9.02 4.13
CA ILE A 76 -10.69 -8.34 3.59
C ILE A 76 -12.00 -8.80 4.26
N LEU A 77 -11.98 -9.91 5.01
CA LEU A 77 -13.12 -10.42 5.76
C LEU A 77 -13.24 -9.82 7.17
N ASP A 78 -12.21 -9.11 7.65
CA ASP A 78 -12.19 -8.56 9.00
C ASP A 78 -12.77 -7.13 9.04
N ASP A 79 -13.55 -6.81 10.07
CA ASP A 79 -14.20 -5.49 10.24
C ASP A 79 -13.24 -4.29 10.26
N CYS A 80 -11.97 -4.52 10.60
CA CYS A 80 -10.94 -3.47 10.63
C CYS A 80 -10.39 -3.11 9.25
N TYR A 81 -10.76 -3.84 8.19
CA TYR A 81 -10.31 -3.59 6.84
C TYR A 81 -10.88 -2.25 6.31
N PRO A 82 -10.03 -1.31 5.85
CA PRO A 82 -10.50 0.01 5.41
C PRO A 82 -11.37 -0.09 4.15
N TRP A 83 -12.57 0.50 4.18
CA TRP A 83 -13.49 0.47 3.05
C TRP A 83 -12.91 1.10 1.79
N ASP A 84 -12.21 2.24 1.89
CA ASP A 84 -11.56 2.88 0.72
C ASP A 84 -10.60 1.89 0.01
N LEU A 85 -9.91 1.03 0.77
CA LEU A 85 -9.00 0.03 0.20
C LEU A 85 -9.74 -1.17 -0.42
N SER A 86 -10.95 -1.47 0.03
CA SER A 86 -11.75 -2.58 -0.53
C SER A 86 -12.33 -2.26 -1.92
N GLU A 87 -12.47 -0.98 -2.24
CA GLU A 87 -13.05 -0.49 -3.50
C GLU A 87 -12.08 -0.53 -4.68
N ILE A 88 -10.78 -0.67 -4.43
CA ILE A 88 -9.80 -0.70 -5.51
C ILE A 88 -9.85 -2.04 -6.25
N TYR A 89 -9.51 -2.00 -7.54
CA TYR A 89 -9.24 -3.23 -8.26
C TYR A 89 -8.06 -3.97 -7.63
N ASP A 90 -8.24 -5.28 -7.44
CA ASP A 90 -7.25 -6.16 -6.82
C ASP A 90 -6.91 -5.84 -5.37
N ALA A 91 -7.86 -5.31 -4.57
CA ALA A 91 -7.72 -5.07 -3.13
C ALA A 91 -6.96 -6.22 -2.40
N PRO A 92 -5.95 -5.92 -1.55
CA PRO A 92 -5.14 -6.98 -0.93
C PRO A 92 -6.01 -7.86 -0.01
N VAL A 93 -6.10 -9.15 -0.30
CA VAL A 93 -6.96 -10.08 0.48
C VAL A 93 -6.48 -10.30 1.92
N LEU A 94 -5.20 -10.07 2.18
CA LEU A 94 -4.55 -10.27 3.48
C LEU A 94 -3.37 -9.31 3.61
N LEU A 95 -3.28 -8.63 4.75
CA LEU A 95 -2.18 -7.74 5.11
C LEU A 95 -1.59 -8.15 6.46
N PHE A 96 -0.27 -8.31 6.51
CA PHE A 96 0.49 -8.34 7.74
C PHE A 96 0.77 -6.91 8.22
N TYR A 97 0.87 -6.73 9.52
CA TYR A 97 1.18 -5.43 10.08
C TYR A 97 2.13 -5.45 11.28
N MET A 98 2.71 -4.28 11.57
CA MET A 98 3.44 -3.99 12.79
C MET A 98 3.04 -2.59 13.28
N GLY A 99 2.59 -2.48 14.53
CA GLY A 99 2.18 -1.21 15.12
C GLY A 99 0.68 -1.10 15.38
N ASN A 100 0.12 0.11 15.34
CA ASN A 100 -1.24 0.42 15.77
C ASN A 100 -2.24 0.53 14.61
N LEU A 101 -3.21 -0.39 14.55
CA LEU A 101 -4.29 -0.39 13.55
C LEU A 101 -5.28 0.78 13.69
N ASP A 102 -5.32 1.49 14.84
CA ASP A 102 -6.20 2.67 14.98
C ASP A 102 -5.87 3.76 13.95
N LEU A 103 -4.64 3.79 13.42
CA LEU A 103 -4.25 4.72 12.36
C LEU A 103 -5.10 4.56 11.09
N LEU A 104 -5.68 3.37 10.86
CA LEU A 104 -6.55 3.11 9.71
C LEU A 104 -7.89 3.85 9.79
N LYS A 105 -8.33 4.23 10.99
CA LYS A 105 -9.63 4.90 11.25
C LYS A 105 -9.62 6.40 10.93
N PHE A 106 -8.44 7.00 10.79
CA PHE A 106 -8.32 8.43 10.52
C PHE A 106 -8.33 8.73 9.02
N PRO A 107 -8.62 9.98 8.61
CA PRO A 107 -8.38 10.44 7.24
C PRO A 107 -6.91 10.28 6.83
N LYS A 108 -6.68 9.83 5.60
CA LYS A 108 -5.36 9.42 5.09
C LYS A 108 -5.06 10.06 3.75
N VAL A 109 -3.83 10.58 3.58
CA VAL A 109 -3.33 11.11 2.30
C VAL A 109 -2.03 10.41 1.93
N ALA A 110 -1.95 9.95 0.68
CA ALA A 110 -0.74 9.33 0.16
C ALA A 110 0.28 10.39 -0.24
N VAL A 111 1.57 10.12 -0.08
CA VAL A 111 2.65 10.96 -0.61
C VAL A 111 3.62 10.08 -1.41
N VAL A 112 3.79 10.39 -2.70
CA VAL A 112 4.64 9.65 -3.63
C VAL A 112 5.58 10.57 -4.40
N GLY A 113 6.73 10.06 -4.84
CA GLY A 113 7.65 10.87 -5.64
C GLY A 113 8.96 10.21 -6.00
N SER A 114 9.94 10.99 -6.45
CA SER A 114 11.23 10.46 -6.91
C SER A 114 12.02 9.79 -5.78
N ARG A 115 12.57 8.60 -6.11
CA ARG A 115 13.57 7.91 -5.27
C ARG A 115 14.92 8.62 -5.22
N ALA A 116 15.19 9.49 -6.19
CA ALA A 116 16.40 10.30 -6.27
C ALA A 116 15.98 11.77 -6.37
N CYS A 117 15.27 12.23 -5.33
CA CYS A 117 14.73 13.58 -5.30
C CYS A 117 15.81 14.63 -5.03
N SER A 118 15.56 15.86 -5.44
CA SER A 118 16.39 16.99 -5.08
C SER A 118 16.16 17.41 -3.61
N LYS A 119 17.06 18.23 -3.07
CA LYS A 119 16.85 18.86 -1.76
C LYS A 119 15.62 19.78 -1.77
N GLN A 120 15.36 20.43 -2.91
CA GLN A 120 14.19 21.30 -3.06
C GLN A 120 12.90 20.47 -3.04
N GLY A 121 12.84 19.35 -3.76
CA GLY A 121 11.67 18.46 -3.73
C GLY A 121 11.36 17.94 -2.33
N ALA A 122 12.38 17.52 -1.57
CA ALA A 122 12.20 17.12 -0.17
C ALA A 122 11.67 18.27 0.70
N LYS A 123 12.18 19.50 0.52
CA LYS A 123 11.71 20.69 1.24
C LYS A 123 10.30 21.11 0.83
N SER A 124 9.91 20.92 -0.44
CA SER A 124 8.55 21.17 -0.90
C SER A 124 7.55 20.24 -0.22
N VAL A 125 7.87 18.94 -0.12
CA VAL A 125 7.03 17.96 0.60
C VAL A 125 6.94 18.29 2.08
N GLU A 126 8.06 18.61 2.73
CA GLU A 126 8.09 19.06 4.13
C GLU A 126 7.18 20.27 4.36
N LYS A 127 7.26 21.29 3.49
CA LYS A 127 6.41 22.49 3.56
C LYS A 127 4.93 22.17 3.40
N VAL A 128 4.56 21.32 2.45
CA VAL A 128 3.16 20.94 2.23
C VAL A 128 2.62 20.16 3.44
N ILE A 129 3.37 19.18 3.95
CA ILE A 129 2.96 18.40 5.12
C ILE A 129 2.85 19.26 6.38
N GLN A 130 3.70 20.27 6.56
CA GLN A 130 3.56 21.28 7.63
C GLN A 130 2.24 22.03 7.54
N GLY A 131 1.81 22.41 6.34
CA GLY A 131 0.53 23.09 6.14
C GLY A 131 -0.70 22.20 6.29
N LEU A 132 -0.55 20.87 6.44
CA LEU A 132 -1.66 19.96 6.74
C LEU A 132 -2.03 19.95 8.23
N GLU A 133 -1.22 20.57 9.09
CA GLU A 133 -1.48 20.75 10.52
C GLU A 133 -1.83 19.45 11.28
N ASN A 134 -1.31 18.31 10.78
CA ASN A 134 -1.58 16.95 11.27
C ASN A 134 -3.04 16.48 11.16
N GLU A 135 -3.87 17.10 10.32
CA GLU A 135 -5.26 16.66 10.10
C GLU A 135 -5.36 15.31 9.37
N LEU A 136 -4.34 14.97 8.57
CA LEU A 136 -4.29 13.76 7.75
C LEU A 136 -3.13 12.85 8.17
N VAL A 137 -3.38 11.54 8.20
CA VAL A 137 -2.32 10.53 8.35
C VAL A 137 -1.55 10.41 7.03
N ILE A 138 -0.22 10.55 7.10
CA ILE A 138 0.63 10.45 5.91
C ILE A 138 0.91 8.98 5.56
N VAL A 139 0.44 8.52 4.41
CA VAL A 139 0.69 7.17 3.90
C VAL A 139 1.79 7.22 2.83
N SER A 140 2.84 6.42 2.98
CA SER A 140 3.89 6.34 1.96
C SER A 140 4.62 5.01 1.97
N GLY A 141 5.57 4.85 1.05
CA GLY A 141 6.19 3.59 0.70
C GLY A 141 7.56 3.31 1.33
N LEU A 142 8.02 4.14 2.26
CA LEU A 142 9.32 4.01 2.92
C LEU A 142 10.54 3.94 1.97
N ALA A 143 10.37 4.29 0.69
CA ALA A 143 11.47 4.35 -0.26
C ALA A 143 12.41 5.51 0.11
N LYS A 144 13.64 5.50 -0.41
CA LYS A 144 14.52 6.68 -0.36
C LYS A 144 13.87 7.86 -1.09
N GLY A 145 14.28 9.09 -0.78
CA GLY A 145 13.81 10.29 -1.47
C GLY A 145 12.50 10.80 -0.89
N ILE A 146 11.51 11.08 -1.75
CA ILE A 146 10.25 11.72 -1.36
C ILE A 146 9.51 10.93 -0.25
N ASP A 147 9.38 9.61 -0.36
CA ASP A 147 8.71 8.81 0.68
C ASP A 147 9.38 8.97 2.06
N THR A 148 10.71 8.98 2.12
CA THR A 148 11.45 9.22 3.37
C THR A 148 11.19 10.64 3.89
N ALA A 149 11.20 11.65 3.03
CA ALA A 149 10.91 13.03 3.42
C ALA A 149 9.48 13.17 3.97
N ALA A 150 8.51 12.47 3.37
CA ALA A 150 7.12 12.48 3.80
C ALA A 150 6.95 11.90 5.21
N HIS A 151 7.50 10.71 5.46
CA HIS A 151 7.48 10.11 6.80
C HIS A 151 8.17 11.02 7.82
N MET A 152 9.38 11.51 7.52
CA MET A 152 10.12 12.36 8.45
C MET A 152 9.39 13.66 8.78
N ALA A 153 8.74 14.30 7.81
CA ALA A 153 7.96 15.51 8.03
C ALA A 153 6.75 15.26 8.94
N ALA A 154 6.03 14.16 8.73
CA ALA A 154 4.91 13.76 9.60
C ALA A 154 5.39 13.57 11.05
N LEU A 155 6.50 12.86 11.24
CA LEU A 155 7.08 12.61 12.56
C LEU A 155 7.55 13.90 13.25
N GLN A 156 8.23 14.78 12.51
CA GLN A 156 8.74 16.05 13.05
C GLN A 156 7.64 17.02 13.49
N ASN A 157 6.48 16.97 12.82
CA ASN A 157 5.31 17.76 13.20
C ASN A 157 4.52 17.15 14.37
N GLY A 158 4.90 15.97 14.87
CA GLY A 158 4.13 15.23 15.87
C GLY A 158 2.86 14.56 15.31
N GLY A 159 2.76 14.42 13.99
CA GLY A 159 1.66 13.75 13.30
C GLY A 159 1.79 12.23 13.29
N LYS A 160 0.95 11.58 12.46
CA LYS A 160 0.91 10.13 12.28
C LYS A 160 1.25 9.73 10.85
N THR A 161 1.83 8.55 10.69
CA THR A 161 2.22 8.04 9.37
C THR A 161 2.03 6.53 9.26
N ILE A 162 1.72 6.03 8.06
CA ILE A 162 1.62 4.61 7.74
C ILE A 162 2.63 4.30 6.64
N ALA A 163 3.49 3.30 6.86
CA ALA A 163 4.37 2.78 5.83
C ALA A 163 3.79 1.51 5.22
N VAL A 164 3.57 1.48 3.91
CA VAL A 164 3.27 0.23 3.21
C VAL A 164 4.58 -0.25 2.57
N ILE A 165 5.04 -1.49 2.78
CA ILE A 165 6.36 -1.96 2.29
C ILE A 165 6.27 -3.09 1.26
N GLY A 166 7.33 -3.24 0.45
CA GLY A 166 7.45 -4.23 -0.62
C GLY A 166 8.22 -5.50 -0.24
N THR A 167 8.29 -5.81 1.06
CA THR A 167 9.12 -6.87 1.66
C THR A 167 8.41 -7.46 2.86
N GLY A 168 8.91 -8.59 3.39
CA GLY A 168 8.51 -9.05 4.72
C GLY A 168 8.79 -7.97 5.79
N LEU A 169 8.00 -7.98 6.87
CA LEU A 169 8.12 -6.98 7.96
C LEU A 169 9.48 -7.02 8.69
N ASP A 170 10.20 -8.14 8.62
CA ASP A 170 11.56 -8.35 9.12
C ASP A 170 12.67 -8.06 8.10
N VAL A 171 12.31 -7.56 6.91
CA VAL A 171 13.24 -7.21 5.84
C VAL A 171 13.20 -5.69 5.61
N PHE A 172 14.38 -5.09 5.45
CA PHE A 172 14.55 -3.63 5.38
C PHE A 172 15.03 -3.20 4.01
N TYR A 173 14.18 -2.49 3.26
CA TYR A 173 14.53 -1.94 1.95
C TYR A 173 13.98 -0.51 1.76
N PRO A 174 14.87 0.49 1.53
CA PRO A 174 16.32 0.40 1.48
C PRO A 174 16.93 0.16 2.87
N LYS A 175 18.09 -0.51 2.94
CA LYS A 175 18.78 -0.81 4.21
C LYS A 175 19.03 0.43 5.08
N ALA A 176 19.25 1.59 4.46
CA ALA A 176 19.44 2.86 5.16
C ALA A 176 18.22 3.30 5.99
N ASN A 177 17.02 2.89 5.59
CA ASN A 177 15.77 3.23 6.27
C ASN A 177 15.39 2.23 7.37
N LYS A 178 16.27 1.28 7.72
CA LYS A 178 16.00 0.30 8.79
C LYS A 178 15.50 0.96 10.07
N ARG A 179 16.22 1.97 10.58
CA ARG A 179 15.83 2.67 11.81
C ARG A 179 14.48 3.36 11.71
N LEU A 180 14.16 3.89 10.53
CA LEU A 180 12.87 4.54 10.29
C LEU A 180 11.74 3.50 10.24
N GLN A 181 11.95 2.36 9.57
CA GLN A 181 11.00 1.25 9.58
C GLN A 181 10.74 0.73 10.99
N ASP A 182 11.81 0.48 11.76
CA ASP A 182 11.73 0.02 13.15
C ASP A 182 10.92 1.02 14.00
N TYR A 183 11.20 2.32 13.86
CA TYR A 183 10.48 3.36 14.60
C TYR A 183 9.00 3.45 14.23
N ILE A 184 8.67 3.42 12.93
CA ILE A 184 7.28 3.43 12.46
C ILE A 184 6.54 2.16 12.93
N GLY A 185 7.20 1.00 12.93
CA GLY A 185 6.60 -0.24 13.44
C GLY A 185 6.30 -0.21 14.94
N ASN A 186 7.06 0.56 15.72
CA ASN A 186 6.86 0.67 17.17
C ASN A 186 5.82 1.74 17.55
N GLU A 187 5.87 2.91 16.93
CA GLU A 187 5.08 4.09 17.36
C GLU A 187 3.91 4.43 16.41
N HIS A 188 3.88 3.80 15.24
CA HIS A 188 2.94 4.07 14.16
C HIS A 188 2.42 2.77 13.53
N LEU A 189 2.39 2.64 12.20
CA LEU A 189 1.91 1.44 11.51
C LEU A 189 2.74 1.14 10.26
N VAL A 190 3.18 -0.11 10.13
CA VAL A 190 3.78 -0.68 8.92
C VAL A 190 2.87 -1.79 8.40
N LEU A 191 2.56 -1.77 7.11
CA LEU A 191 1.74 -2.76 6.42
C LEU A 191 2.57 -3.49 5.34
N SER A 192 2.33 -4.79 5.18
CA SER A 192 2.92 -5.58 4.10
C SER A 192 1.98 -6.67 3.61
N GLU A 193 1.96 -6.90 2.30
CA GLU A 193 1.28 -8.06 1.70
C GLU A 193 2.16 -9.32 1.73
N TYR A 194 3.43 -9.18 2.11
CA TYR A 194 4.46 -10.21 2.02
C TYR A 194 4.77 -10.82 3.39
N GLY A 195 4.92 -12.13 3.43
CA GLY A 195 5.23 -12.89 4.64
C GLY A 195 6.66 -12.68 5.14
N PRO A 196 7.02 -13.33 6.26
CA PRO A 196 8.36 -13.27 6.83
C PRO A 196 9.47 -13.57 5.83
N ALA A 197 10.58 -12.82 5.95
CA ALA A 197 11.81 -12.96 5.16
C ALA A 197 11.67 -12.70 3.64
N GLU A 198 10.49 -12.31 3.14
CA GLU A 198 10.30 -12.03 1.72
C GLU A 198 11.13 -10.83 1.24
N GLN A 199 11.90 -11.06 0.17
CA GLN A 199 12.89 -10.13 -0.35
C GLN A 199 12.27 -9.06 -1.27
N PRO A 200 12.93 -7.90 -1.46
CA PRO A 200 12.44 -6.83 -2.33
C PRO A 200 12.53 -7.20 -3.82
N LEU A 201 11.51 -7.86 -4.36
CA LEU A 201 11.43 -8.18 -5.78
C LEU A 201 10.90 -6.96 -6.56
N LYS A 202 11.35 -6.79 -7.81
CA LYS A 202 10.99 -5.60 -8.62
C LYS A 202 9.48 -5.40 -8.76
N PHE A 203 8.72 -6.50 -8.91
CA PHE A 203 7.26 -6.46 -9.05
C PHE A 203 6.52 -6.17 -7.74
N HIS A 204 7.19 -6.25 -6.58
CA HIS A 204 6.57 -5.89 -5.31
C HIS A 204 6.29 -4.40 -5.19
N PHE A 205 7.10 -3.54 -5.82
CA PHE A 205 6.92 -2.09 -5.66
C PHE A 205 5.70 -1.54 -6.40
N PRO A 206 5.41 -1.90 -7.68
CA PRO A 206 4.14 -1.55 -8.30
C PRO A 206 2.95 -2.16 -7.56
N ALA A 207 3.04 -3.43 -7.15
CA ALA A 207 1.98 -4.11 -6.40
C ALA A 207 1.69 -3.39 -5.07
N ARG A 208 2.73 -2.97 -4.33
CA ARG A 208 2.59 -2.21 -3.08
C ARG A 208 1.93 -0.85 -3.32
N ASN A 209 2.26 -0.15 -4.41
CA ASN A 209 1.78 1.21 -4.64
C ASN A 209 0.25 1.29 -4.79
N ARG A 210 -0.41 0.23 -5.28
CA ARG A 210 -1.89 0.18 -5.33
C ARG A 210 -2.50 0.28 -3.93
N ILE A 211 -1.83 -0.26 -2.90
CA ILE A 211 -2.29 -0.20 -1.50
C ILE A 211 -2.07 1.21 -0.94
N ILE A 212 -0.98 1.88 -1.30
CA ILE A 212 -0.74 3.28 -0.88
C ILE A 212 -1.85 4.18 -1.42
N ALA A 213 -2.14 4.08 -2.71
CA ALA A 213 -3.21 4.88 -3.33
C ALA A 213 -4.59 4.47 -2.78
N GLY A 214 -4.90 3.18 -2.75
CA GLY A 214 -6.21 2.69 -2.29
C GLY A 214 -6.52 2.93 -0.83
N LEU A 215 -5.52 3.08 0.04
CA LEU A 215 -5.74 3.47 1.43
C LEU A 215 -6.21 4.92 1.59
N CYS A 216 -6.11 5.76 0.55
CA CYS A 216 -6.25 7.21 0.67
C CYS A 216 -7.30 7.74 -0.31
N ARG A 217 -7.99 8.81 0.08
CA ARG A 217 -8.87 9.56 -0.83
C ARG A 217 -8.11 10.54 -1.73
N GLY A 218 -6.87 10.86 -1.36
CA GLY A 218 -6.00 11.75 -2.11
C GLY A 218 -4.54 11.31 -2.14
N VAL A 219 -3.84 11.68 -3.22
CA VAL A 219 -2.42 11.40 -3.46
C VAL A 219 -1.66 12.69 -3.75
N ILE A 220 -0.73 13.07 -2.87
CA ILE A 220 0.23 14.15 -3.11
C ILE A 220 1.43 13.60 -3.87
N VAL A 221 1.80 14.28 -4.97
CA VAL A 221 2.96 13.91 -5.80
C VAL A 221 3.97 15.05 -5.88
N ALA A 222 5.25 14.70 -5.68
CA ALA A 222 6.37 15.61 -5.80
C ALA A 222 7.50 14.98 -6.60
N GLU A 223 8.10 15.76 -7.52
CA GLU A 223 9.17 15.31 -8.42
C GLU A 223 8.88 13.93 -9.05
N ALA A 224 7.80 13.84 -9.83
CA ALA A 224 7.55 12.71 -10.70
C ALA A 224 8.14 12.98 -12.09
N LYS A 225 8.96 12.05 -12.59
CA LYS A 225 9.42 12.06 -13.99
C LYS A 225 8.38 11.41 -14.90
N MET A 226 8.44 11.72 -16.19
CA MET A 226 7.73 10.93 -17.20
C MET A 226 8.12 9.45 -17.11
N ARG A 227 7.14 8.56 -17.27
CA ARG A 227 7.31 7.09 -17.18
C ARG A 227 7.91 6.61 -15.84
N SER A 228 7.66 7.33 -14.75
CA SER A 228 8.11 6.94 -13.41
C SER A 228 7.05 6.12 -12.67
N GLY A 229 7.47 5.33 -11.68
CA GLY A 229 6.51 4.58 -10.84
C GLY A 229 5.55 5.48 -10.06
N SER A 230 5.99 6.69 -9.69
CA SER A 230 5.15 7.68 -9.01
C SER A 230 4.05 8.20 -9.93
N LEU A 231 4.38 8.48 -11.21
CA LEU A 231 3.40 8.87 -12.23
C LEU A 231 2.34 7.79 -12.44
N ILE A 232 2.77 6.53 -12.62
CA ILE A 232 1.86 5.38 -12.79
C ILE A 232 0.92 5.24 -11.58
N THR A 233 1.43 5.50 -10.36
CA THR A 233 0.60 5.45 -9.14
C THR A 233 -0.47 6.54 -9.14
N CYS A 234 -0.15 7.74 -9.64
CA CYS A 234 -1.09 8.86 -9.72
C CYS A 234 -2.13 8.65 -10.83
N GLU A 235 -1.71 8.18 -12.01
CA GLU A 235 -2.62 7.83 -13.11
C GLU A 235 -3.64 6.78 -12.63
N ARG A 236 -3.17 5.74 -11.93
CA ARG A 236 -4.05 4.73 -11.35
C ARG A 236 -4.98 5.28 -10.27
N ALA A 237 -4.49 6.20 -9.43
CA ALA A 237 -5.32 6.86 -8.43
C ALA A 237 -6.45 7.66 -9.08
N MET A 238 -6.18 8.38 -10.18
CA MET A 238 -7.22 9.09 -10.94
C MET A 238 -8.24 8.13 -11.56
N GLU A 239 -7.80 6.99 -12.09
CA GLU A 239 -8.70 5.94 -12.59
C GLU A 239 -9.62 5.37 -11.51
N GLU A 240 -9.14 5.31 -10.26
CA GLU A 240 -9.89 4.87 -9.07
C GLU A 240 -10.70 6.01 -8.42
N GLY A 241 -10.80 7.17 -9.08
CA GLY A 241 -11.56 8.32 -8.59
C GLY A 241 -10.96 9.01 -7.37
N ARG A 242 -9.66 8.83 -7.11
CA ARG A 242 -8.94 9.48 -6.01
C ARG A 242 -8.34 10.82 -6.50
N ASP A 243 -8.37 11.84 -5.65
CA ASP A 243 -7.79 13.13 -5.97
C ASP A 243 -6.26 13.06 -6.08
N VAL A 244 -5.68 13.78 -7.04
CA VAL A 244 -4.22 13.91 -7.16
C VAL A 244 -3.82 15.37 -6.98
N PHE A 245 -2.91 15.60 -6.03
CA PHE A 245 -2.37 16.91 -5.68
C PHE A 245 -0.91 17.00 -6.12
N ALA A 246 -0.63 17.75 -7.16
CA ALA A 246 0.70 17.84 -7.75
C ALA A 246 1.44 19.09 -7.30
N ILE A 247 2.62 18.89 -6.69
CA ILE A 247 3.56 19.97 -6.36
C ILE A 247 4.35 20.31 -7.63
N PRO A 248 4.29 21.56 -8.13
CA PRO A 248 5.04 21.96 -9.31
C PRO A 248 6.53 22.15 -8.99
N GLY A 249 7.36 22.08 -10.03
CA GLY A 249 8.78 22.38 -9.95
C GLY A 249 9.32 23.08 -11.19
N SER A 250 10.65 23.15 -11.31
CA SER A 250 11.31 23.71 -12.49
C SER A 250 10.94 22.93 -13.75
N ILE A 251 10.70 23.64 -14.85
CA ILE A 251 10.49 23.04 -16.18
C ILE A 251 11.82 22.69 -16.88
N LEU A 252 12.96 22.99 -16.26
CA LEU A 252 14.29 22.83 -16.87
C LEU A 252 15.01 21.55 -16.44
N ASP A 253 14.72 21.03 -15.24
CA ASP A 253 15.47 19.92 -14.64
C ASP A 253 14.92 18.52 -14.99
N GLY A 254 13.72 18.46 -15.59
CA GLY A 254 13.05 17.22 -15.95
C GLY A 254 12.58 16.40 -14.74
N LEU A 255 12.67 16.92 -13.51
CA LEU A 255 12.29 16.21 -12.29
C LEU A 255 10.80 16.23 -12.04
N SER A 256 10.11 17.29 -12.50
CA SER A 256 8.69 17.55 -12.25
C SER A 256 7.81 17.40 -13.50
N ASP A 257 8.34 16.91 -14.62
CA ASP A 257 7.60 16.77 -15.88
C ASP A 257 6.32 15.94 -15.73
N GLY A 258 6.38 14.88 -14.93
CA GLY A 258 5.22 14.05 -14.60
C GLY A 258 4.21 14.79 -13.71
N CYS A 259 4.66 15.63 -12.77
CA CYS A 259 3.76 16.49 -12.00
C CYS A 259 3.05 17.50 -12.92
N HIS A 260 3.79 18.13 -13.84
CA HIS A 260 3.22 19.08 -14.81
C HIS A 260 2.23 18.40 -15.75
N HIS A 261 2.56 17.19 -16.21
CA HIS A 261 1.65 16.38 -17.01
C HIS A 261 0.36 16.05 -16.25
N LEU A 262 0.45 15.59 -15.00
CA LEU A 262 -0.73 15.31 -14.18
C LEU A 262 -1.63 16.55 -14.03
N ILE A 263 -1.04 17.73 -13.84
CA ILE A 263 -1.80 19.00 -13.77
C ILE A 263 -2.53 19.28 -15.09
N GLN A 264 -1.89 19.01 -16.23
CA GLN A 264 -2.52 19.15 -17.55
C GLN A 264 -3.69 18.18 -17.74
N GLU A 265 -3.60 16.98 -17.17
CA GLU A 265 -4.66 15.95 -17.20
C GLU A 265 -5.75 16.17 -16.13
N GLY A 266 -5.67 17.24 -15.33
CA GLY A 266 -6.71 17.64 -14.38
C GLY A 266 -6.38 17.43 -12.90
N ALA A 267 -5.17 17.01 -12.55
CA ALA A 267 -4.71 17.00 -11.16
C ALA A 267 -4.64 18.43 -10.59
N LYS A 268 -4.88 18.55 -9.28
CA LYS A 268 -4.91 19.83 -8.57
C LYS A 268 -3.48 20.31 -8.31
N LEU A 269 -3.11 21.48 -8.83
CA LEU A 269 -1.83 22.10 -8.51
C LEU A 269 -1.86 22.62 -7.07
N VAL A 270 -0.91 22.19 -6.23
CA VAL A 270 -0.81 22.63 -4.84
C VAL A 270 0.53 23.27 -4.52
N THR A 271 0.50 24.29 -3.66
CA THR A 271 1.68 25.03 -3.19
C THR A 271 1.82 25.03 -1.66
N SER A 272 0.76 24.64 -0.95
CA SER A 272 0.67 24.56 0.51
C SER A 272 -0.19 23.37 0.94
N GLY A 273 -0.13 23.02 2.23
CA GLY A 273 -1.04 22.02 2.79
C GLY A 273 -2.49 22.52 2.83
N GLN A 274 -2.71 23.83 2.97
CA GLN A 274 -4.04 24.43 2.89
C GLN A 274 -4.70 24.21 1.53
N ASP A 275 -3.93 24.23 0.43
CA ASP A 275 -4.46 23.92 -0.91
C ASP A 275 -4.96 22.47 -0.99
N VAL A 276 -4.29 21.53 -0.30
CA VAL A 276 -4.73 20.14 -0.20
C VAL A 276 -6.01 20.07 0.62
N LEU A 277 -6.02 20.64 1.84
CA LEU A 277 -7.17 20.59 2.76
C LEU A 277 -8.44 21.24 2.18
N ALA A 278 -8.30 22.31 1.40
CA ALA A 278 -9.43 23.00 0.76
C ALA A 278 -10.20 22.12 -0.22
N GLU A 279 -9.53 21.10 -0.76
CA GLU A 279 -9.99 20.28 -1.87
C GLU A 279 -10.10 18.80 -1.49
N PHE A 280 -9.75 18.45 -0.25
CA PHE A 280 -9.69 17.06 0.24
C PHE A 280 -11.07 16.56 0.65
N GLU A 281 -11.40 15.35 0.22
CA GLU A 281 -12.62 14.66 0.66
C GLU A 281 -12.38 13.92 1.99
N PHE A 282 -13.05 14.37 3.06
CA PHE A 282 -12.94 13.80 4.41
C PHE A 282 -13.82 12.58 4.67
#